data_AF-N9VBX0-F1
#
_entry.id   AF-N9VBX0-F1
#
_cell.length_a   1.000
_cell.length_b   1.000
_cell.length_c   1.000
_cell.angle_alpha   90.00
_cell.angle_beta   90.00
_cell.angle_gamma   90.00
#
_symmetry.space_group_name_H-M   'P 1'
#
loop_
_entity.id
_entity.type
_entity.pdbx_description
1 polymer ?
#
loop_
_entity_poly.entity_id
_entity_poly.type
_entity_poly.pdbx_seq_one_letter_code
_entity_poly.pdbx_strand_id
1 'polypeptide(L)'
;MKKHLITKLVLATSILPTFGLIAASCQKENTSSIKNETPGYQDSFLKEPVSRNQVVLELLDFYLNTFYKNDLSKVAAKTNEERVLKAIDDKKSKLHKDLYDVFKPYAAKKLEENPQVFWNLKHEFIKLGITTDSFNPTPDTIPTDEQFILILKNSKALSLNWRLEVQKLLISKLYLLKSREEFRSRSVNSKGLDKYQVSLESEMKKDSTAKSKKEIYEALDLSAKNLYLVKWLVENPIVEKWAFTDDQDMNLRVGTANVSNFKDFNDLASYTSDNKVKYNYNPVAKNKEFIIATGTSEAMNGSSKLEELRAYSGIQQNTATSGDLNNTFDALKKTKSPIFGFLNPNTNQVLDQDYFKFVSILEKEDKLPKIKASAQLTAKASKLKKDDKLSAEDIEFEKLTRDNSNKNKFTKDLDMNGGTPNKYKLIYEIMGDITYDGIKNISVPMRLSVESLGKRHYYDFTSILEKKESKFESDNKDLKFNLDKYPKTVNMIKDNKIDAAYVIKIAPLFVSNKQKDKDGKEIEKGKLTLDKTPWEKPEEQSKIANHIVVSKGNELFREVNKYIQDNLGIKLKDFDPVILDIFKQEGLI
;
A
#
# COMPACT_ATOMS: atom_id res chain seq x y z
N MET A 1 -24.84 -31.10 44.94
CA MET A 1 -24.16 -31.80 43.82
C MET A 1 -23.77 -30.78 42.76
N LYS A 2 -22.48 -30.73 42.41
CA LYS A 2 -21.83 -30.47 41.09
C LYS A 2 -22.55 -29.50 40.12
N LYS A 3 -21.93 -28.45 39.56
CA LYS A 3 -20.53 -28.26 39.12
C LYS A 3 -20.15 -26.78 39.20
N HIS A 4 -19.09 -26.44 39.93
CA HIS A 4 -18.38 -25.19 39.67
C HIS A 4 -17.58 -25.34 38.38
N LEU A 5 -17.97 -24.57 37.37
CA LEU A 5 -17.24 -24.39 36.14
C LEU A 5 -15.98 -23.57 36.48
N ILE A 6 -14.86 -24.25 36.71
CA ILE A 6 -13.55 -23.61 36.83
C ILE A 6 -13.28 -22.96 35.47
N THR A 7 -13.49 -21.65 35.39
CA THR A 7 -13.00 -20.81 34.31
C THR A 7 -11.48 -20.85 34.42
N LYS A 8 -10.83 -21.71 33.63
CA LYS A 8 -9.37 -21.67 33.46
C LYS A 8 -9.01 -20.33 32.86
N LEU A 9 -8.73 -19.36 33.73
CA LEU A 9 -7.91 -18.20 33.38
C LEU A 9 -6.55 -18.79 32.97
N VAL A 10 -6.31 -18.88 31.66
CA VAL A 10 -4.99 -19.20 31.14
C VAL A 10 -4.10 -18.03 31.58
N LEU A 11 -3.41 -18.19 32.71
CA LEU A 11 -2.28 -17.33 33.04
C LEU A 11 -1.37 -17.36 31.81
N ALA A 12 -1.21 -16.21 31.16
CA ALA A 12 -0.24 -16.05 30.10
C ALA A 12 1.15 -16.24 30.73
N THR A 13 1.64 -17.48 30.70
CA THR A 13 3.03 -17.78 31.06
C THR A 13 3.91 -17.00 30.10
N SER A 14 4.68 -16.06 30.66
CA SER A 14 5.69 -15.32 29.90
C SER A 14 6.66 -16.32 29.29
N ILE A 15 6.89 -16.23 27.98
CA ILE A 15 7.84 -17.10 27.31
C ILE A 15 9.18 -16.36 27.28
N LEU A 16 10.21 -16.97 27.87
CA LEU A 16 11.57 -16.46 27.85
C LEU A 16 12.37 -17.17 26.76
N PRO A 17 13.14 -16.45 25.92
CA PRO A 17 14.15 -17.08 25.09
C PRO A 17 15.20 -17.79 25.97
N THR A 18 15.70 -18.93 25.53
CA THR A 18 16.85 -19.60 26.14
C THR A 18 18.03 -19.50 25.19
N PHE A 19 19.06 -18.75 25.56
CA PHE A 19 20.30 -18.65 24.78
C PHE A 19 21.19 -19.85 25.06
N GLY A 20 21.84 -20.36 24.02
CA GLY A 20 22.98 -21.23 24.24
C GLY A 20 24.06 -20.43 24.96
N LEU A 21 24.77 -21.02 25.92
CA LEU A 21 26.05 -20.44 26.29
C LEU A 21 26.86 -20.34 25.00
N ILE A 22 27.20 -19.12 24.56
CA ILE A 22 28.17 -18.91 23.48
C ILE A 22 29.50 -19.38 24.07
N ALA A 23 29.70 -20.69 24.06
CA ALA A 23 31.00 -21.26 24.29
C ALA A 23 31.85 -20.75 23.14
N ALA A 24 32.84 -19.92 23.46
CA ALA A 24 33.96 -19.71 22.56
C ALA A 24 34.35 -21.10 22.06
N SER A 25 34.23 -21.32 20.75
CA SER A 25 34.31 -22.66 20.19
C SER A 25 35.68 -23.25 20.53
N CYS A 26 35.71 -24.13 21.52
CA CYS A 26 36.81 -25.05 21.74
C CYS A 26 36.83 -26.04 20.57
N GLN A 27 37.41 -25.64 19.44
CA GLN A 27 38.10 -26.61 18.62
C GLN A 27 39.42 -26.92 19.34
N LYS A 28 39.50 -28.14 19.88
CA LYS A 28 40.77 -28.78 20.18
C LYS A 28 41.51 -28.97 18.86
N GLU A 29 42.25 -27.97 18.43
CA GLU A 29 43.42 -28.19 17.60
C GLU A 29 44.66 -27.87 18.42
N ASN A 30 45.52 -28.87 18.55
CA ASN A 30 46.79 -28.83 19.27
C ASN A 30 47.67 -27.68 18.74
N THR A 31 47.55 -26.49 19.31
CA THR A 31 48.57 -25.44 19.24
C THR A 31 48.68 -24.75 20.59
N SER A 32 49.92 -24.59 21.03
CA SER A 32 50.38 -24.36 22.40
C SER A 32 50.16 -22.93 22.93
N SER A 33 48.98 -22.36 22.76
CA SER A 33 48.61 -21.09 23.42
C SER A 33 47.13 -21.11 23.83
N ILE A 34 46.82 -21.90 24.86
CA ILE A 34 45.53 -21.82 25.54
C ILE A 34 45.49 -20.48 26.26
N LYS A 35 44.80 -19.49 25.67
CA LYS A 35 44.37 -18.30 26.41
C LYS A 35 43.42 -18.80 27.49
N ASN A 36 43.82 -18.68 28.76
CA ASN A 36 42.96 -19.02 29.88
C ASN A 36 41.65 -18.23 29.77
N GLU A 37 40.52 -18.95 29.67
CA GLU A 37 39.19 -18.36 29.65
C GLU A 37 38.96 -17.64 30.99
N THR A 38 38.92 -16.30 30.94
CA THR A 38 38.59 -15.45 32.07
C THR A 38 37.30 -14.70 31.77
N PRO A 39 36.52 -14.27 32.78
CA PRO A 39 35.36 -13.40 32.58
C PRO A 39 35.67 -12.17 31.70
N GLY A 40 36.87 -11.59 31.86
CA GLY A 40 37.33 -10.48 31.01
C GLY A 40 37.56 -10.84 29.54
N TYR A 41 37.95 -12.08 29.23
CA TYR A 41 38.06 -12.57 27.85
C TYR A 41 36.66 -12.78 27.24
N GLN A 42 35.73 -13.38 27.98
CA GLN A 42 34.34 -13.54 27.54
C GLN A 42 33.66 -12.18 27.27
N ASP A 43 33.86 -11.19 28.14
CA ASP A 43 33.39 -9.82 27.92
C ASP A 43 34.00 -9.15 26.69
N SER A 44 35.30 -9.37 26.43
CA SER A 44 35.97 -8.83 25.25
C SER A 44 35.49 -9.47 23.95
N PHE A 45 35.27 -10.80 23.98
CA PHE A 45 34.76 -11.58 22.86
C PHE A 45 33.32 -11.23 22.52
N LEU A 46 32.46 -11.05 23.54
CA LEU A 46 31.06 -10.63 23.37
C LEU A 46 30.93 -9.16 22.88
N LYS A 47 31.99 -8.36 22.99
CA LYS A 47 32.05 -7.02 22.40
C LYS A 47 32.42 -7.03 20.92
N GLU A 48 32.93 -8.13 20.37
CA GLU A 48 33.20 -8.22 18.93
C GLU A 48 31.89 -8.21 18.11
N PRO A 49 31.85 -7.52 16.96
CA PRO A 49 30.63 -7.41 16.15
C PRO A 49 30.00 -8.77 15.79
N VAL A 50 30.84 -9.77 15.51
CA VAL A 50 30.38 -11.12 15.15
C VAL A 50 29.65 -11.78 16.33
N SER A 51 30.19 -11.69 17.54
CA SER A 51 29.58 -12.25 18.75
C SER A 51 28.26 -11.54 19.11
N ARG A 52 28.21 -10.20 18.96
CA ARG A 52 26.95 -9.44 19.13
C ARG A 52 25.88 -9.89 18.14
N ASN A 53 26.26 -10.04 16.87
CA ASN A 53 25.36 -10.52 15.83
C ASN A 53 24.82 -11.92 16.15
N GLN A 54 25.62 -12.79 16.77
CA GLN A 54 25.18 -14.13 17.16
C GLN A 54 24.12 -14.09 18.27
N VAL A 55 24.29 -13.26 19.31
CA VAL A 55 23.29 -13.09 20.37
C VAL A 55 21.94 -12.63 19.80
N VAL A 56 21.96 -11.63 18.92
CA VAL A 56 20.73 -11.14 18.28
C VAL A 56 20.14 -12.17 17.33
N LEU A 57 20.98 -12.93 16.61
CA LEU A 57 20.53 -13.99 15.71
C LEU A 57 19.83 -15.13 16.46
N GLU A 58 20.32 -15.51 17.64
CA GLU A 58 19.64 -16.50 18.50
C GLU A 58 18.25 -16.02 18.94
N LEU A 59 18.12 -14.72 19.23
CA LEU A 59 16.81 -14.12 19.54
C LEU A 59 15.87 -14.18 18.33
N LEU A 60 16.36 -13.85 17.14
CA LEU A 60 15.57 -13.93 15.92
C LEU A 60 15.18 -15.38 15.58
N ASP A 61 16.07 -16.34 15.78
CA ASP A 61 15.76 -17.76 15.60
C ASP A 61 14.68 -18.22 16.58
N PHE A 62 14.70 -17.74 17.82
CA PHE A 62 13.61 -17.96 18.78
C PHE A 62 12.28 -17.35 18.31
N TYR A 63 12.29 -16.11 17.81
CA TYR A 63 11.11 -15.48 17.23
C TYR A 63 10.56 -16.27 16.04
N LEU A 64 11.42 -16.70 15.11
CA LEU A 64 11.01 -17.50 13.95
C LEU A 64 10.48 -18.87 14.38
N ASN A 65 11.10 -19.54 15.34
CA ASN A 65 10.57 -20.79 15.91
C ASN A 65 9.17 -20.60 16.54
N THR A 66 8.90 -19.42 17.07
CA THR A 66 7.59 -19.08 17.66
C THR A 66 6.56 -18.73 16.58
N PHE A 67 6.91 -17.89 15.60
CA PHE A 67 5.98 -17.33 14.61
C PHE A 67 5.83 -18.19 13.35
N TYR A 68 6.72 -19.16 13.14
CA TYR A 68 6.63 -20.17 12.09
C TYR A 68 6.45 -21.59 12.67
N LYS A 69 5.96 -21.72 13.90
CA LYS A 69 5.84 -23.02 14.60
C LYS A 69 5.16 -24.10 13.75
N ASN A 70 4.11 -23.78 13.01
CA ASN A 70 3.41 -24.79 12.20
C ASN A 70 4.26 -25.29 11.02
N ASP A 71 5.10 -24.43 10.47
CA ASP A 71 6.04 -24.76 9.39
C ASP A 71 7.24 -25.55 9.95
N LEU A 72 7.80 -25.08 11.06
CA LEU A 72 9.05 -25.58 11.63
C LEU A 72 8.86 -26.85 12.49
N SER A 73 7.67 -27.13 13.03
CA SER A 73 7.42 -28.32 13.85
C SER A 73 7.72 -29.65 13.16
N LYS A 74 7.74 -29.67 11.82
CA LYS A 74 8.04 -30.85 10.99
C LYS A 74 9.53 -31.03 10.71
N VAL A 75 10.36 -30.05 11.07
CA VAL A 75 11.80 -30.05 10.80
C VAL A 75 12.54 -30.64 11.99
N ALA A 76 13.11 -31.83 11.79
CA ALA A 76 13.92 -32.51 12.80
C ALA A 76 15.25 -31.76 13.02
N ALA A 77 15.44 -31.23 14.22
CA ALA A 77 16.62 -30.45 14.61
C ALA A 77 16.80 -30.45 16.13
N LYS A 78 18.06 -30.36 16.59
CA LYS A 78 18.46 -30.33 18.00
C LYS A 78 18.37 -28.93 18.59
N THR A 79 18.58 -27.88 17.79
CA THR A 79 18.53 -26.47 18.21
C THR A 79 17.57 -25.65 17.36
N ASN A 80 17.19 -24.47 17.86
CA ASN A 80 16.40 -23.50 17.09
C ASN A 80 17.13 -23.05 15.82
N GLU A 81 18.44 -22.82 15.91
CA GLU A 81 19.31 -22.44 14.80
C GLU A 81 19.31 -23.53 13.71
N GLU A 82 19.56 -24.79 14.08
CA GLU A 82 19.58 -25.90 13.14
C GLU A 82 18.22 -26.05 12.43
N ARG A 83 17.11 -25.85 13.17
CA ARG A 83 15.76 -25.90 12.61
C ARG A 83 15.53 -24.81 11.57
N VAL A 84 15.94 -23.58 11.87
CA VAL A 84 15.82 -22.44 10.96
C VAL A 84 16.69 -22.63 9.73
N LEU A 85 17.94 -23.06 9.89
CA LEU A 85 18.85 -23.32 8.77
C LEU A 85 18.34 -24.41 7.83
N LYS A 86 17.80 -25.52 8.38
CA LYS A 86 17.16 -26.57 7.58
C LYS A 86 15.92 -26.07 6.84
N ALA A 87 15.13 -25.21 7.47
CA ALA A 87 13.96 -24.61 6.82
C ALA A 87 14.35 -23.60 5.74
N ILE A 88 15.47 -22.89 5.88
CA ILE A 88 16.04 -22.03 4.82
C ILE A 88 16.48 -22.88 3.62
N ASP A 89 17.00 -24.08 3.84
CA ASP A 89 17.44 -25.00 2.77
C ASP A 89 16.26 -25.63 2.01
N ASP A 90 15.11 -25.80 2.67
CA ASP A 90 13.90 -26.38 2.07
C ASP A 90 13.06 -25.34 1.33
N LYS A 91 13.18 -25.30 0.00
CA LYS A 91 12.40 -24.41 -0.89
C LYS A 91 10.88 -24.55 -0.74
N LYS A 92 10.38 -25.65 -0.17
CA LYS A 92 8.94 -25.85 0.10
C LYS A 92 8.48 -25.17 1.38
N SER A 93 9.39 -24.93 2.34
CA SER A 93 9.11 -24.24 3.60
C SER A 93 8.53 -22.86 3.34
N LYS A 94 7.56 -22.46 4.16
CA LYS A 94 7.01 -21.11 4.10
C LYS A 94 8.00 -20.09 4.64
N LEU A 95 8.83 -20.45 5.63
CA LEU A 95 9.93 -19.60 6.11
C LEU A 95 10.92 -19.28 4.98
N HIS A 96 11.36 -20.27 4.20
CA HIS A 96 12.23 -20.04 3.04
C HIS A 96 11.60 -19.03 2.06
N LYS A 97 10.35 -19.27 1.65
CA LYS A 97 9.65 -18.40 0.68
C LYS A 97 9.52 -16.97 1.17
N ASP A 98 9.20 -16.79 2.45
CA ASP A 98 9.01 -15.47 3.03
C ASP A 98 10.36 -14.74 3.23
N LEU A 99 11.43 -15.45 3.60
CA LEU A 99 12.79 -14.89 3.67
C LEU A 99 13.30 -14.48 2.29
N TYR A 100 13.10 -15.32 1.27
CA TYR A 100 13.53 -15.00 -0.10
C TYR A 100 12.77 -13.80 -0.67
N ASP A 101 11.46 -13.69 -0.40
CA ASP A 101 10.65 -12.55 -0.80
C ASP A 101 11.12 -11.22 -0.20
N VAL A 102 11.65 -11.25 1.03
CA VAL A 102 12.25 -10.07 1.70
C VAL A 102 13.69 -9.83 1.25
N PHE A 103 14.43 -10.90 0.98
CA PHE A 103 15.83 -10.84 0.54
C PHE A 103 15.98 -10.13 -0.80
N LYS A 104 15.14 -10.44 -1.81
CA LYS A 104 15.24 -9.83 -3.14
C LYS A 104 15.28 -8.29 -3.14
N PRO A 105 14.31 -7.57 -2.53
CA PRO A 105 14.34 -6.10 -2.49
C PRO A 105 15.47 -5.57 -1.60
N TYR A 106 15.88 -6.29 -0.55
CA TYR A 106 17.05 -5.91 0.25
C TYR A 106 18.35 -6.02 -0.55
N ALA A 107 18.53 -7.13 -1.28
CA ALA A 107 19.65 -7.36 -2.17
C ALA A 107 19.72 -6.31 -3.30
N ALA A 108 18.56 -5.96 -3.87
CA ALA A 108 18.46 -4.89 -4.86
C ALA A 108 18.94 -3.54 -4.31
N LYS A 109 18.48 -3.15 -3.11
CA LYS A 109 18.96 -1.93 -2.44
C LYS A 109 20.47 -1.98 -2.19
N LYS A 110 21.02 -3.13 -1.80
CA LYS A 110 22.47 -3.30 -1.58
C LYS A 110 23.28 -3.21 -2.88
N LEU A 111 22.71 -3.63 -4.01
CA LEU A 111 23.32 -3.46 -5.33
C LEU A 111 23.30 -2.00 -5.80
N GLU A 112 22.24 -1.25 -5.48
CA GLU A 112 22.20 0.20 -5.74
C GLU A 112 23.25 0.98 -4.94
N GLU A 113 23.48 0.58 -3.68
CA GLU A 113 24.54 1.13 -2.82
C GLU A 113 25.95 0.71 -3.30
N ASN A 114 26.11 -0.55 -3.72
CA ASN A 114 27.36 -1.11 -4.21
C ASN A 114 27.12 -2.23 -5.25
N PRO A 115 27.32 -1.96 -6.55
CA PRO A 115 27.13 -2.94 -7.63
C PRO A 115 27.97 -4.23 -7.51
N GLN A 116 29.07 -4.19 -6.74
CA GLN A 116 30.00 -5.31 -6.54
C GLN A 116 29.79 -6.03 -5.20
N VAL A 117 28.73 -5.72 -4.44
CA VAL A 117 28.53 -6.24 -3.07
C VAL A 117 28.64 -7.76 -2.97
N PHE A 118 28.07 -8.51 -3.92
CA PHE A 118 28.12 -9.98 -3.90
C PHE A 118 29.45 -10.55 -4.41
N TRP A 119 30.17 -9.83 -5.28
CA TRP A 119 31.56 -10.18 -5.63
C TRP A 119 32.48 -10.04 -4.41
N ASN A 120 32.34 -8.96 -3.65
CA ASN A 120 33.07 -8.77 -2.40
C ASN A 120 32.73 -9.87 -1.39
N LEU A 121 31.45 -10.24 -1.28
CA LEU A 121 31.00 -11.34 -0.44
C LEU A 121 31.62 -12.69 -0.85
N LYS A 122 31.78 -12.96 -2.15
CA LYS A 122 32.47 -14.16 -2.63
C LYS A 122 33.91 -14.20 -2.14
N HIS A 123 34.62 -13.09 -2.21
CA HIS A 123 36.00 -12.99 -1.71
C HIS A 123 36.07 -13.20 -0.19
N GLU A 124 35.10 -12.70 0.56
CA GLU A 124 35.01 -12.96 2.01
C GLU A 124 34.79 -14.45 2.31
N PHE A 125 33.89 -15.12 1.57
CA PHE A 125 33.70 -16.57 1.72
C PHE A 125 34.96 -17.38 1.42
N ILE A 126 35.71 -17.02 0.37
CA ILE A 126 37.00 -17.66 0.06
C ILE A 126 37.99 -17.48 1.21
N LYS A 127 38.11 -16.26 1.76
CA LYS A 127 38.99 -15.97 2.91
C LYS A 127 38.61 -16.78 4.15
N LEU A 128 37.32 -17.05 4.33
CA LEU A 128 36.79 -17.85 5.43
C LEU A 128 36.83 -19.37 5.17
N GLY A 129 37.40 -19.81 4.04
CA GLY A 129 37.50 -21.23 3.69
C GLY A 129 36.17 -21.88 3.29
N ILE A 130 35.17 -21.09 2.92
CA ILE A 130 33.84 -21.56 2.51
C ILE A 130 33.87 -21.88 1.02
N THR A 131 33.40 -23.06 0.62
CA THR A 131 33.33 -23.47 -0.79
C THR A 131 32.37 -22.57 -1.57
N THR A 132 32.87 -21.90 -2.62
CA THR A 132 32.10 -20.93 -3.44
C THR A 132 31.78 -21.43 -4.85
N ASP A 133 31.93 -22.72 -5.14
CA ASP A 133 31.76 -23.26 -6.51
C ASP A 133 30.37 -22.99 -7.09
N SER A 134 29.35 -23.00 -6.22
CA SER A 134 27.96 -22.67 -6.54
C SER A 134 27.62 -21.18 -6.41
N PHE A 135 28.57 -20.34 -5.99
CA PHE A 135 28.38 -18.89 -5.79
C PHE A 135 29.14 -18.09 -6.84
N ASN A 136 28.47 -17.83 -7.97
CA ASN A 136 28.98 -17.06 -9.09
C ASN A 136 28.09 -15.82 -9.32
N PRO A 137 28.24 -14.77 -8.49
CA PRO A 137 27.44 -13.56 -8.62
C PRO A 137 27.81 -12.80 -9.89
N THR A 138 26.81 -12.20 -10.53
CA THR A 138 27.00 -11.30 -11.68
C THR A 138 26.82 -9.86 -11.19
N PRO A 139 27.61 -8.88 -11.68
CA PRO A 139 27.40 -7.47 -11.32
C PRO A 139 25.95 -7.04 -11.57
N ASP A 140 25.45 -6.13 -10.72
CA ASP A 140 24.09 -5.57 -10.81
C ASP A 140 22.93 -6.59 -10.78
N THR A 141 23.19 -7.86 -10.45
CA THR A 141 22.19 -8.93 -10.51
C THR A 141 21.85 -9.44 -9.12
N ILE A 142 20.56 -9.55 -8.82
CA ILE A 142 20.07 -10.14 -7.55
C ILE A 142 20.49 -11.62 -7.52
N PRO A 143 21.04 -12.12 -6.39
CA PRO A 143 21.43 -13.53 -6.28
C PRO A 143 20.26 -14.49 -6.52
N THR A 144 20.55 -15.63 -7.15
CA THR A 144 19.56 -16.69 -7.35
C THR A 144 19.14 -17.30 -6.02
N ASP A 145 18.08 -18.11 -6.04
CA ASP A 145 17.59 -18.81 -4.86
C ASP A 145 18.66 -19.74 -4.23
N GLU A 146 19.45 -20.46 -5.04
CA GLU A 146 20.57 -21.27 -4.56
C GLU A 146 21.67 -20.42 -3.91
N GLN A 147 21.97 -19.27 -4.51
CA GLN A 147 22.97 -18.34 -3.98
C GLN A 147 22.49 -17.70 -2.67
N PHE A 148 21.20 -17.36 -2.58
CA PHE A 148 20.55 -16.90 -1.37
C PHE A 148 20.69 -17.91 -0.22
N ILE A 149 20.43 -19.20 -0.46
CA ILE A 149 20.60 -20.26 0.54
C ILE A 149 22.05 -20.29 1.05
N LEU A 150 23.02 -20.26 0.13
CA LEU A 150 24.44 -20.26 0.48
C LEU A 150 24.82 -19.04 1.32
N ILE A 151 24.34 -17.85 0.93
CA ILE A 151 24.58 -16.61 1.67
C ILE A 151 24.06 -16.74 3.10
N LEU A 152 22.79 -17.12 3.28
CA LEU A 152 22.18 -17.16 4.61
C LEU A 152 22.80 -18.23 5.52
N LYS A 153 23.13 -19.41 5.00
CA LYS A 153 23.73 -20.51 5.80
C LYS A 153 25.12 -20.13 6.34
N ASN A 154 25.87 -19.32 5.59
CA ASN A 154 27.26 -18.96 5.92
C ASN A 154 27.40 -17.56 6.56
N SER A 155 26.30 -16.82 6.74
CA SER A 155 26.32 -15.43 7.22
C SER A 155 26.85 -15.23 8.64
N LYS A 156 26.84 -16.27 9.48
CA LYS A 156 27.22 -16.17 10.91
C LYS A 156 28.69 -15.76 11.11
N ALA A 157 29.55 -16.05 10.13
CA ALA A 157 30.97 -15.70 10.16
C ALA A 157 31.28 -14.30 9.61
N LEU A 158 30.27 -13.60 9.08
CA LEU A 158 30.44 -12.30 8.44
C LEU A 158 30.21 -11.15 9.44
N SER A 159 30.94 -10.06 9.26
CA SER A 159 30.68 -8.80 9.96
C SER A 159 29.32 -8.22 9.57
N LEU A 160 28.99 -8.21 8.28
CA LEU A 160 27.65 -7.99 7.76
C LEU A 160 26.91 -9.33 7.68
N ASN A 161 26.22 -9.67 8.76
CA ASN A 161 25.46 -10.91 8.83
C ASN A 161 24.14 -10.78 8.03
N TRP A 162 24.14 -11.22 6.78
CA TRP A 162 22.96 -11.15 5.90
C TRP A 162 21.74 -11.87 6.44
N ARG A 163 21.93 -13.04 7.08
CA ARG A 163 20.84 -13.77 7.75
C ARG A 163 20.20 -12.95 8.85
N LEU A 164 21.00 -12.31 9.70
CA LEU A 164 20.49 -11.43 10.76
C LEU A 164 19.61 -10.33 10.17
N GLU A 165 20.11 -9.61 9.17
CA GLU A 165 19.40 -8.48 8.57
C GLU A 165 18.09 -8.93 7.88
N VAL A 166 18.13 -9.98 7.06
CA VAL A 166 16.91 -10.50 6.39
C VAL A 166 15.89 -11.01 7.41
N GLN A 167 16.32 -11.64 8.50
CA GLN A 167 15.41 -12.07 9.56
C GLN A 167 14.76 -10.89 10.30
N LYS A 168 15.51 -9.81 10.61
CA LYS A 168 14.94 -8.58 11.20
C LYS A 168 13.86 -7.97 10.30
N LEU A 169 14.13 -7.91 9.00
CA LEU A 169 13.18 -7.42 8.00
C LEU A 169 11.94 -8.31 7.92
N LEU A 170 12.09 -9.63 7.97
CA LEU A 170 10.96 -10.57 7.98
C LEU A 170 10.08 -10.40 9.22
N ILE A 171 10.68 -10.30 10.41
CA ILE A 171 9.92 -10.05 11.64
C ILE A 171 9.14 -8.73 11.55
N SER A 172 9.75 -7.69 10.99
CA SER A 172 9.09 -6.40 10.76
C SER A 172 7.92 -6.52 9.77
N LYS A 173 8.07 -7.32 8.72
CA LYS A 173 7.00 -7.59 7.75
C LYS A 173 5.85 -8.38 8.38
N LEU A 174 6.14 -9.36 9.23
CA LEU A 174 5.12 -10.09 9.98
C LEU A 174 4.28 -9.17 10.85
N TYR A 175 4.87 -8.15 11.45
CA TYR A 175 4.14 -7.15 12.22
C TYR A 175 3.19 -6.31 11.35
N LEU A 176 3.66 -5.84 10.18
CA LEU A 176 2.84 -5.04 9.26
C LEU A 176 1.63 -5.81 8.70
N LEU A 177 1.81 -7.10 8.39
CA LEU A 177 0.83 -7.91 7.65
C LEU A 177 0.11 -8.98 8.47
N LYS A 178 0.66 -9.37 9.63
CA LYS A 178 0.18 -10.50 10.45
C LYS A 178 -0.15 -11.73 9.61
N SER A 179 0.71 -12.03 8.63
CA SER A 179 0.48 -13.05 7.61
C SER A 179 0.54 -14.48 8.14
N ARG A 180 1.06 -14.67 9.37
CA ARG A 180 1.17 -15.95 10.08
C ARG A 180 0.14 -16.04 11.21
N GLU A 181 -0.57 -17.16 11.28
CA GLU A 181 -1.58 -17.39 12.31
C GLU A 181 -0.94 -17.48 13.71
N GLU A 182 0.28 -18.00 13.80
CA GLU A 182 1.05 -18.08 15.05
C GLU A 182 1.38 -16.70 15.61
N PHE A 183 1.68 -15.72 14.73
CA PHE A 183 1.87 -14.33 15.12
C PHE A 183 0.52 -13.67 15.45
N ARG A 184 -0.48 -13.86 14.58
CA ARG A 184 -1.81 -13.23 14.71
C ARG A 184 -2.49 -13.62 16.01
N SER A 185 -2.56 -14.92 16.32
CA SER A 185 -3.20 -15.45 17.53
C SER A 185 -2.61 -14.86 18.83
N ARG A 186 -1.33 -14.50 18.84
CA ARG A 186 -0.68 -13.82 19.97
C ARG A 186 -0.98 -12.33 20.01
N SER A 187 -1.17 -11.70 18.86
CA SER A 187 -1.41 -10.25 18.72
C SER A 187 -2.84 -9.82 19.10
N VAL A 188 -3.81 -10.74 19.10
CA VAL A 188 -5.23 -10.42 19.30
C VAL A 188 -5.77 -10.87 20.65
N ASN A 189 -6.76 -10.15 21.18
CA ASN A 189 -7.50 -10.54 22.38
C ASN A 189 -8.58 -11.61 22.07
N SER A 190 -9.36 -12.01 23.08
CA SER A 190 -10.44 -12.99 22.93
C SER A 190 -11.55 -12.59 21.95
N LYS A 191 -11.65 -11.32 21.59
CA LYS A 191 -12.60 -10.78 20.60
C LYS A 191 -11.98 -10.67 19.19
N GLY A 192 -10.74 -11.10 19.00
CA GLY A 192 -10.04 -10.99 17.72
C GLY A 192 -9.53 -9.58 17.38
N LEU A 193 -9.48 -8.67 18.36
CA LEU A 193 -8.98 -7.30 18.19
C LEU A 193 -7.52 -7.18 18.62
N ASP A 194 -6.73 -6.34 17.95
CA ASP A 194 -5.33 -6.07 18.30
C ASP A 194 -5.18 -5.58 19.76
N LYS A 195 -4.34 -6.27 20.53
CA LYS A 195 -4.16 -6.00 21.97
C LYS A 195 -3.63 -4.60 22.25
N TYR A 196 -2.62 -4.17 21.49
CA TYR A 196 -1.98 -2.87 21.71
C TYR A 196 -2.93 -1.74 21.37
N GLN A 197 -3.58 -1.78 20.21
CA GLN A 197 -4.53 -0.73 19.85
C GLN A 197 -5.69 -0.65 20.83
N VAL A 198 -6.23 -1.78 21.31
CA VAL A 198 -7.27 -1.77 22.35
C VAL A 198 -6.78 -1.13 23.65
N SER A 199 -5.50 -1.31 24.02
CA SER A 199 -4.94 -0.66 25.22
C SER A 199 -4.89 0.86 25.13
N LEU A 200 -4.84 1.42 23.91
CA LEU A 200 -4.82 2.86 23.68
C LEU A 200 -6.19 3.53 23.78
N GLU A 201 -7.30 2.78 23.89
CA GLU A 201 -8.66 3.34 23.90
C GLU A 201 -8.86 4.43 24.97
N SER A 202 -8.29 4.23 26.16
CA SER A 202 -8.38 5.21 27.25
C SER A 202 -7.59 6.49 26.97
N GLU A 203 -6.41 6.39 26.34
CA GLU A 203 -5.61 7.53 25.92
C GLU A 203 -6.34 8.33 24.82
N MET A 204 -6.97 7.63 23.87
CA MET A 204 -7.69 8.28 22.77
C MET A 204 -8.92 9.07 23.23
N LYS A 205 -9.45 8.78 24.43
CA LYS A 205 -10.56 9.54 25.05
C LYS A 205 -10.11 10.80 25.79
N LYS A 206 -8.81 10.98 26.08
CA LYS A 206 -8.31 12.16 26.80
C LYS A 206 -8.38 13.40 25.93
N ASP A 207 -8.78 14.54 26.49
CA ASP A 207 -8.84 15.82 25.77
C ASP A 207 -7.47 16.29 25.26
N SER A 208 -6.39 15.95 25.96
CA SER A 208 -5.01 16.26 25.57
C SER A 208 -4.52 15.53 24.33
N THR A 209 -5.18 14.44 23.91
CA THR A 209 -4.77 13.69 22.71
C THR A 209 -5.17 14.47 21.45
N ALA A 210 -4.22 14.67 20.54
CA ALA A 210 -4.44 15.41 19.30
C ALA A 210 -5.61 14.87 18.49
N LYS A 211 -6.47 15.76 17.98
CA LYS A 211 -7.68 15.41 17.23
C LYS A 211 -7.40 14.48 16.05
N SER A 212 -6.35 14.73 15.28
CA SER A 212 -5.95 13.88 14.15
C SER A 212 -5.61 12.45 14.58
N LYS A 213 -4.94 12.27 15.72
CA LYS A 213 -4.62 10.94 16.27
C LYS A 213 -5.89 10.18 16.66
N LYS A 214 -6.86 10.87 17.27
CA LYS A 214 -8.17 10.29 17.61
C LYS A 214 -8.94 9.86 16.36
N GLU A 215 -9.02 10.73 15.36
CA GLU A 215 -9.74 10.47 14.12
C GLU A 215 -9.14 9.28 13.34
N ILE A 216 -7.80 9.21 13.25
CA ILE A 216 -7.11 8.08 12.63
C ILE A 216 -7.41 6.80 13.40
N TYR A 217 -7.22 6.80 14.73
CA TYR A 217 -7.49 5.64 15.58
C TYR A 217 -8.94 5.13 15.42
N GLU A 218 -9.91 6.04 15.40
CA GLU A 218 -11.31 5.69 15.20
C GLU A 218 -11.53 5.05 13.82
N ALA A 219 -10.83 5.48 12.79
CA ALA A 219 -10.94 4.93 11.44
C ALA A 219 -10.19 3.61 11.21
N LEU A 220 -9.35 3.16 12.15
CA LEU A 220 -8.62 1.90 12.01
C LEU A 220 -9.54 0.68 12.24
N ASP A 221 -9.36 -0.36 11.42
CA ASP A 221 -9.95 -1.67 11.68
C ASP A 221 -9.05 -2.51 12.59
N LEU A 222 -9.33 -2.49 13.88
CA LEU A 222 -8.52 -3.18 14.90
C LEU A 222 -8.51 -4.71 14.75
N SER A 223 -9.37 -5.29 13.91
CA SER A 223 -9.43 -6.74 13.63
C SER A 223 -8.62 -7.15 12.39
N ALA A 224 -8.25 -6.18 11.55
CA ALA A 224 -7.60 -6.42 10.26
C ALA A 224 -6.17 -6.93 10.43
N LYS A 225 -5.76 -7.84 9.54
CA LYS A 225 -4.40 -8.39 9.54
C LYS A 225 -3.36 -7.33 9.15
N ASN A 226 -3.71 -6.48 8.21
CA ASN A 226 -2.89 -5.38 7.68
C ASN A 226 -3.08 -4.05 8.43
N LEU A 227 -3.59 -4.08 9.67
CA LEU A 227 -3.82 -2.90 10.50
C LEU A 227 -2.59 -1.98 10.58
N TYR A 228 -1.41 -2.56 10.81
CA TYR A 228 -0.17 -1.80 10.95
C TYR A 228 0.36 -1.28 9.61
N LEU A 229 0.15 -2.02 8.51
CA LEU A 229 0.40 -1.49 7.17
C LEU A 229 -0.49 -0.27 6.88
N VAL A 230 -1.81 -0.36 7.13
CA VAL A 230 -2.76 0.74 6.91
C VAL A 230 -2.39 1.96 7.77
N LYS A 231 -2.12 1.75 9.06
CA LYS A 231 -1.67 2.81 9.97
C LYS A 231 -0.40 3.48 9.45
N TRP A 232 0.59 2.70 9.05
CA TRP A 232 1.86 3.22 8.54
C TRP A 232 1.66 4.08 7.29
N LEU A 233 0.85 3.64 6.32
CA LEU A 233 0.59 4.38 5.08
C LEU A 233 -0.12 5.72 5.30
N VAL A 234 -0.94 5.83 6.35
CA VAL A 234 -1.61 7.09 6.72
C VAL A 234 -0.64 8.05 7.40
N GLU A 235 0.23 7.54 8.27
CA GLU A 235 1.19 8.33 9.03
C GLU A 235 2.45 8.69 8.19
N ASN A 236 2.79 7.87 7.20
CA ASN A 236 3.96 8.00 6.34
C ASN A 236 3.55 7.83 4.88
N PRO A 237 2.92 8.85 4.26
CA PRO A 237 2.44 8.73 2.91
C PRO A 237 3.56 8.48 1.90
N ILE A 238 3.33 7.60 0.95
CA ILE A 238 4.30 7.21 -0.08
C ILE A 238 3.66 7.23 -1.48
N VAL A 239 4.50 7.39 -2.50
CA VAL A 239 4.13 7.38 -3.91
C VAL A 239 5.20 6.63 -4.71
N GLU A 240 4.79 5.79 -5.65
CA GLU A 240 5.69 5.26 -6.66
C GLU A 240 5.70 6.19 -7.87
N LYS A 241 6.88 6.61 -8.34
CA LYS A 241 7.01 7.67 -9.34
C LYS A 241 7.89 7.25 -10.52
N TRP A 242 7.45 7.67 -11.71
CA TRP A 242 8.26 7.76 -12.92
C TRP A 242 8.33 9.22 -13.30
N ALA A 243 9.51 9.83 -13.28
CA ALA A 243 9.63 11.25 -13.53
C ALA A 243 10.99 11.67 -14.07
N PHE A 244 10.95 12.69 -14.91
CA PHE A 244 12.12 13.38 -15.43
C PHE A 244 11.79 14.84 -15.71
N THR A 245 12.81 15.67 -15.64
CA THR A 245 12.74 17.06 -16.07
C THR A 245 13.65 17.28 -17.26
N ASP A 246 13.24 18.11 -18.20
CA ASP A 246 14.06 18.44 -19.36
C ASP A 246 13.76 19.84 -19.88
N ASP A 247 14.80 20.61 -20.15
CA ASP A 247 14.75 21.99 -20.62
C ASP A 247 15.46 22.20 -21.97
N GLN A 248 15.87 21.12 -22.63
CA GLN A 248 16.54 21.18 -23.93
C GLN A 248 15.53 21.47 -25.06
N ASP A 249 15.91 22.40 -25.95
CA ASP A 249 15.23 22.71 -27.21
C ASP A 249 13.70 22.78 -27.11
N MET A 250 13.19 23.53 -26.12
CA MET A 250 11.75 23.63 -25.83
C MET A 250 10.91 24.07 -27.03
N ASN A 251 11.47 24.85 -27.97
CA ASN A 251 10.79 25.20 -29.22
C ASN A 251 10.35 23.98 -30.03
N LEU A 252 11.11 22.88 -30.01
CA LEU A 252 10.77 21.62 -30.68
C LEU A 252 9.86 20.73 -29.81
N ARG A 253 9.95 20.87 -28.48
CA ARG A 253 9.29 19.97 -27.53
C ARG A 253 7.93 20.44 -27.05
N VAL A 254 7.63 21.73 -27.14
CA VAL A 254 6.34 22.29 -26.70
C VAL A 254 5.15 21.62 -27.40
N GLY A 255 5.29 21.28 -28.68
CA GLY A 255 4.25 20.61 -29.46
C GLY A 255 4.02 19.13 -29.09
N THR A 256 5.00 18.46 -28.47
CA THR A 256 4.96 17.03 -28.14
C THR A 256 4.80 16.75 -26.64
N ALA A 257 4.70 17.79 -25.81
CA ALA A 257 4.62 17.67 -24.35
C ALA A 257 3.24 17.23 -23.82
N ASN A 258 2.29 16.95 -24.72
CA ASN A 258 0.95 16.48 -24.38
C ASN A 258 0.92 14.96 -24.30
N VAL A 259 0.58 14.42 -23.14
CA VAL A 259 0.59 12.97 -22.88
C VAL A 259 -0.82 12.49 -22.57
N SER A 260 -1.25 11.41 -23.22
CA SER A 260 -2.52 10.73 -22.94
C SER A 260 -2.37 9.24 -22.62
N ASN A 261 -1.22 8.65 -22.94
CA ASN A 261 -0.96 7.22 -22.80
C ASN A 261 0.54 6.94 -22.54
N PHE A 262 0.88 5.68 -22.23
CA PHE A 262 2.25 5.29 -21.92
C PHE A 262 3.22 5.46 -23.08
N LYS A 263 2.76 5.30 -24.33
CA LYS A 263 3.58 5.54 -25.51
C LYS A 263 3.98 7.01 -25.60
N ASP A 264 3.03 7.93 -25.47
CA ASP A 264 3.32 9.37 -25.48
C ASP A 264 4.34 9.74 -24.39
N PHE A 265 4.18 9.20 -23.17
CA PHE A 265 5.12 9.43 -22.08
C PHE A 265 6.51 8.87 -22.37
N ASN A 266 6.58 7.65 -22.90
CA ASN A 266 7.84 7.00 -23.26
C ASN A 266 8.55 7.71 -24.41
N ASP A 267 7.81 8.15 -25.42
CA ASP A 267 8.35 8.95 -26.52
C ASP A 267 8.95 10.24 -25.98
N LEU A 268 8.23 10.94 -25.09
CA LEU A 268 8.70 12.16 -24.43
C LEU A 268 9.95 11.91 -23.57
N ALA A 269 10.01 10.78 -22.86
CA ALA A 269 11.14 10.39 -22.01
C ALA A 269 12.35 9.87 -22.80
N SER A 270 12.16 9.44 -24.04
CA SER A 270 13.21 8.86 -24.89
C SER A 270 14.02 9.90 -25.67
N TYR A 271 13.51 11.12 -25.79
CA TYR A 271 14.11 12.16 -26.61
C TYR A 271 15.42 12.68 -26.01
N THR A 272 16.43 12.85 -26.87
CA THR A 272 17.66 13.60 -26.59
C THR A 272 17.96 14.49 -27.78
N SER A 273 18.44 15.71 -27.55
CA SER A 273 18.82 16.71 -28.56
C SER A 273 19.90 16.25 -29.56
N ASP A 274 20.67 15.21 -29.21
CA ASP A 274 21.56 14.52 -30.15
C ASP A 274 20.77 13.49 -30.97
N ASN A 275 20.95 13.45 -32.30
CA ASN A 275 20.37 12.48 -33.28
C ASN A 275 20.66 10.97 -33.00
N LYS A 276 21.04 10.59 -31.78
CA LYS A 276 21.23 9.22 -31.30
C LYS A 276 20.46 9.03 -29.99
N VAL A 277 19.51 8.11 -29.97
CA VAL A 277 18.81 7.65 -28.76
C VAL A 277 19.86 7.24 -27.70
N LYS A 278 20.00 8.00 -26.62
CA LYS A 278 20.79 7.59 -25.45
C LYS A 278 19.93 6.66 -24.60
N TYR A 279 20.03 5.35 -24.83
CA TYR A 279 19.24 4.31 -24.16
C TYR A 279 19.27 4.35 -22.62
N ASN A 280 20.19 5.12 -22.00
CA ASN A 280 20.39 5.22 -20.55
C ASN A 280 19.93 6.54 -19.90
N TYR A 281 19.37 7.52 -20.62
CA TYR A 281 19.03 8.82 -20.02
C TYR A 281 17.83 8.76 -19.06
N ASN A 282 16.83 7.94 -19.39
CA ASN A 282 15.65 7.65 -18.56
C ASN A 282 15.35 6.15 -18.61
N PRO A 283 15.91 5.34 -17.68
CA PRO A 283 15.78 3.89 -17.71
C PRO A 283 14.37 3.44 -17.28
N VAL A 284 14.00 2.24 -17.74
CA VAL A 284 12.87 1.50 -17.18
C VAL A 284 13.28 0.91 -15.82
N ALA A 285 12.31 0.47 -15.02
CA ALA A 285 12.60 -0.22 -13.76
C ALA A 285 13.47 -1.47 -14.01
N LYS A 286 14.58 -1.60 -13.27
CA LYS A 286 15.46 -2.78 -13.34
C LYS A 286 14.75 -4.04 -12.83
N ASN A 287 14.04 -3.91 -11.70
CA ASN A 287 13.33 -5.01 -11.03
C ASN A 287 11.82 -4.81 -11.15
N LYS A 288 11.27 -5.22 -12.30
CA LYS A 288 9.85 -5.00 -12.67
C LYS A 288 8.87 -5.65 -11.68
N GLU A 289 9.28 -6.73 -11.02
CA GLU A 289 8.46 -7.44 -10.04
C GLU A 289 8.21 -6.66 -8.74
N PHE A 290 8.94 -5.56 -8.50
CA PHE A 290 8.74 -4.69 -7.33
C PHE A 290 7.71 -3.58 -7.58
N ILE A 291 7.31 -3.37 -8.84
CA ILE A 291 6.33 -2.34 -9.20
C ILE A 291 4.97 -2.69 -8.57
N ILE A 292 4.35 -1.68 -7.95
CA ILE A 292 3.02 -1.79 -7.37
C ILE A 292 1.97 -1.75 -8.46
N ALA A 293 0.98 -2.64 -8.38
CA ALA A 293 -0.08 -2.72 -9.37
C ALA A 293 -0.92 -1.43 -9.47
N THR A 294 -1.36 -1.10 -10.69
CA THR A 294 -2.37 -0.07 -10.99
C THR A 294 -3.71 -0.72 -11.32
N GLY A 295 -4.72 0.10 -11.64
CA GLY A 295 -6.03 -0.40 -12.07
C GLY A 295 -5.97 -1.15 -13.41
N THR A 296 -6.92 -2.07 -13.62
CA THR A 296 -7.00 -2.91 -14.83
C THR A 296 -7.17 -2.10 -16.12
N SER A 297 -7.64 -0.86 -16.01
CA SER A 297 -7.85 0.05 -17.12
C SER A 297 -6.58 0.60 -17.77
N GLU A 298 -5.47 0.66 -17.01
CA GLU A 298 -4.15 1.07 -17.49
C GLU A 298 -3.52 0.01 -18.43
N ALA A 299 -3.99 -1.24 -18.35
CA ALA A 299 -3.45 -2.36 -19.12
C ALA A 299 -4.05 -2.52 -20.54
N MET A 300 -5.03 -1.68 -20.93
CA MET A 300 -5.92 -1.99 -22.05
C MET A 300 -5.70 -1.20 -23.35
N ASN A 301 -4.75 -0.25 -23.43
CA ASN A 301 -4.53 0.53 -24.65
C ASN A 301 -3.07 0.53 -25.09
N GLY A 302 -2.70 -0.43 -25.94
CA GLY A 302 -1.45 -0.39 -26.71
C GLY A 302 -0.28 -1.12 -26.07
N SER A 303 0.74 -1.35 -26.90
CA SER A 303 1.87 -2.28 -26.75
C SER A 303 2.83 -2.05 -25.57
N SER A 304 2.47 -1.24 -24.58
CA SER A 304 3.37 -0.87 -23.47
C SER A 304 2.71 -1.06 -22.12
N LYS A 305 3.38 -1.83 -21.25
CA LYS A 305 2.97 -2.06 -19.86
C LYS A 305 3.59 -1.01 -18.94
N LEU A 306 3.01 -0.80 -17.76
CA LEU A 306 3.61 0.03 -16.70
C LEU A 306 5.09 -0.33 -16.44
N GLU A 307 5.42 -1.62 -16.53
CA GLU A 307 6.76 -2.19 -16.38
C GLU A 307 7.77 -1.72 -17.44
N GLU A 308 7.29 -1.12 -18.53
CA GLU A 308 8.08 -0.61 -19.65
C GLU A 308 8.08 0.92 -19.69
N LEU A 309 7.43 1.57 -18.71
CA LEU A 309 7.46 3.02 -18.57
C LEU A 309 8.87 3.47 -18.18
N ARG A 310 9.41 4.44 -18.92
CA ARG A 310 10.73 5.03 -18.70
C ARG A 310 10.74 6.01 -17.52
N ALA A 311 11.94 6.42 -17.12
CA ALA A 311 12.18 7.38 -16.03
C ALA A 311 11.73 6.87 -14.65
N TYR A 312 11.86 5.57 -14.38
CA TYR A 312 11.49 5.02 -13.07
C TYR A 312 12.34 5.63 -11.95
N SER A 313 11.67 6.20 -10.94
CA SER A 313 12.32 6.83 -9.77
C SER A 313 12.12 6.05 -8.47
N GLY A 314 11.35 4.95 -8.49
CA GLY A 314 11.07 4.15 -7.30
C GLY A 314 9.95 4.70 -6.42
N ILE A 315 9.81 4.09 -5.24
CA ILE A 315 8.88 4.53 -4.20
C ILE A 315 9.59 5.54 -3.30
N GLN A 316 8.94 6.69 -3.10
CA GLN A 316 9.44 7.81 -2.30
C GLN A 316 8.37 8.34 -1.36
N GLN A 317 8.78 9.13 -0.37
CA GLN A 317 7.85 9.82 0.53
C GLN A 317 6.99 10.83 -0.25
N ASN A 318 5.69 10.83 -0.01
CA ASN A 318 4.77 11.77 -0.63
C ASN A 318 4.57 13.00 0.27
N THR A 319 5.22 14.10 -0.11
CA THR A 319 5.17 15.38 0.60
C THR A 319 4.09 16.33 0.06
N ALA A 320 3.28 15.91 -0.90
CA ALA A 320 2.25 16.76 -1.50
C ALA A 320 1.15 17.13 -0.48
N THR A 321 0.87 18.42 -0.38
CA THR A 321 -0.16 18.99 0.51
C THR A 321 -1.42 19.45 -0.24
N SER A 322 -1.44 19.31 -1.57
CA SER A 322 -2.52 19.76 -2.44
C SER A 322 -2.79 18.77 -3.58
N GLY A 323 -3.87 19.00 -4.32
CA GLY A 323 -4.29 18.14 -5.43
C GLY A 323 -4.61 16.70 -5.01
N ASP A 324 -4.56 15.80 -5.99
CA ASP A 324 -4.90 14.38 -5.80
C ASP A 324 -3.87 13.65 -4.93
N LEU A 325 -2.64 14.16 -4.86
CA LEU A 325 -1.57 13.60 -4.05
C LEU A 325 -1.62 14.00 -2.57
N ASN A 326 -2.55 14.88 -2.15
CA ASN A 326 -2.73 15.26 -0.74
C ASN A 326 -3.07 14.05 0.15
N ASN A 327 -2.36 13.89 1.27
CA ASN A 327 -2.50 12.76 2.20
C ASN A 327 -3.02 13.13 3.59
N THR A 328 -3.50 14.37 3.77
CA THR A 328 -4.22 14.71 5.02
C THR A 328 -5.38 13.72 5.23
N PHE A 329 -5.69 13.42 6.49
CA PHE A 329 -6.78 12.49 6.79
C PHE A 329 -8.12 12.96 6.19
N ASP A 330 -8.35 14.27 6.11
CA ASP A 330 -9.50 14.85 5.40
C ASP A 330 -9.49 14.58 3.89
N ALA A 331 -8.33 14.61 3.24
CA ALA A 331 -8.20 14.23 1.84
C ALA A 331 -8.46 12.73 1.63
N LEU A 332 -7.98 11.87 2.54
CA LEU A 332 -8.25 10.42 2.49
C LEU A 332 -9.75 10.12 2.63
N LYS A 333 -10.46 10.81 3.52
CA LYS A 333 -11.94 10.70 3.67
C LYS A 333 -12.69 11.03 2.37
N LYS A 334 -12.16 11.97 1.58
CA LYS A 334 -12.73 12.41 0.30
C LYS A 334 -12.35 11.52 -0.88
N THR A 335 -11.26 10.76 -0.78
CA THR A 335 -10.76 9.89 -1.86
C THR A 335 -11.67 8.68 -2.03
N LYS A 336 -12.40 8.60 -3.16
CA LYS A 336 -13.40 7.54 -3.44
C LYS A 336 -12.89 6.40 -4.31
N SER A 337 -11.72 6.55 -4.92
CA SER A 337 -11.06 5.53 -5.73
C SER A 337 -9.54 5.70 -5.65
N PRO A 338 -8.77 4.66 -6.00
CA PRO A 338 -7.32 4.74 -6.08
C PRO A 338 -6.85 5.86 -7.02
N ILE A 339 -5.66 6.40 -6.76
CA ILE A 339 -5.07 7.51 -7.50
C ILE A 339 -3.75 7.04 -8.13
N PHE A 340 -3.78 6.86 -9.44
CA PHE A 340 -2.61 6.64 -10.28
C PHE A 340 -2.83 7.38 -11.60
N GLY A 341 -1.79 7.61 -12.41
CA GLY A 341 -1.92 8.32 -13.68
C GLY A 341 -0.82 9.35 -13.93
N PHE A 342 -0.98 10.12 -15.00
CA PHE A 342 -0.12 11.24 -15.36
C PHE A 342 -0.41 12.44 -14.47
N LEU A 343 0.63 12.98 -13.84
CA LEU A 343 0.53 14.16 -12.99
C LEU A 343 0.60 15.42 -13.84
N ASN A 344 -0.44 16.26 -13.79
CA ASN A 344 -0.39 17.59 -14.37
C ASN A 344 0.48 18.50 -13.48
N PRO A 345 1.64 18.99 -13.95
CA PRO A 345 2.57 19.73 -13.12
C PRO A 345 2.04 21.13 -12.70
N ASN A 346 1.01 21.65 -13.40
CA ASN A 346 0.41 22.95 -13.14
C ASN A 346 -0.76 22.88 -12.13
N THR A 347 -1.44 21.74 -12.02
CA THR A 347 -2.64 21.59 -11.17
C THR A 347 -2.49 20.55 -10.05
N ASN A 348 -1.44 19.72 -10.08
CA ASN A 348 -1.27 18.55 -9.22
C ASN A 348 -2.43 17.53 -9.29
N GLN A 349 -3.21 17.57 -10.37
CA GLN A 349 -4.24 16.57 -10.67
C GLN A 349 -3.59 15.35 -11.36
N VAL A 350 -4.07 14.16 -11.03
CA VAL A 350 -3.56 12.89 -11.57
C VAL A 350 -4.60 12.27 -12.49
N LEU A 351 -4.30 12.22 -13.80
CA LEU A 351 -5.21 11.77 -14.86
C LEU A 351 -4.78 10.38 -15.37
N ASP A 352 -5.66 9.39 -15.23
CA ASP A 352 -5.46 7.99 -15.66
C ASP A 352 -6.14 7.69 -17.01
N GLN A 353 -6.00 6.46 -17.49
CA GLN A 353 -6.68 6.00 -18.70
C GLN A 353 -8.22 6.01 -18.57
N ASP A 354 -8.75 5.77 -17.36
CA ASP A 354 -10.20 5.84 -17.13
C ASP A 354 -10.74 7.26 -17.27
N TYR A 355 -9.95 8.26 -16.89
CA TYR A 355 -10.29 9.66 -17.10
C TYR A 355 -10.44 9.96 -18.59
N PHE A 356 -9.46 9.61 -19.43
CA PHE A 356 -9.54 9.87 -20.86
C PHE A 356 -10.68 9.09 -21.56
N LYS A 357 -10.97 7.87 -21.09
CA LYS A 357 -12.15 7.11 -21.53
C LYS A 357 -13.45 7.80 -21.12
N PHE A 358 -13.52 8.31 -19.88
CA PHE A 358 -14.67 9.06 -19.40
C PHE A 358 -14.91 10.33 -20.23
N VAL A 359 -13.86 11.09 -20.56
CA VAL A 359 -13.98 12.25 -21.45
C VAL A 359 -14.54 11.83 -22.81
N SER A 360 -14.00 10.78 -23.43
CA SER A 360 -14.49 10.27 -24.72
C SER A 360 -15.96 9.83 -24.69
N ILE A 361 -16.42 9.30 -23.55
CA ILE A 361 -17.82 8.94 -23.31
C ILE A 361 -18.71 10.18 -23.23
N LEU A 362 -18.27 11.23 -22.52
CA LEU A 362 -19.01 12.50 -22.47
C LEU A 362 -19.16 13.12 -23.86
N GLU A 363 -18.11 13.06 -24.69
CA GLU A 363 -18.17 13.53 -26.08
C GLU A 363 -19.15 12.75 -26.94
N LYS A 364 -19.20 11.43 -26.76
CA LYS A 364 -20.12 10.56 -27.50
C LYS A 364 -21.57 10.78 -27.10
N GLU A 365 -21.82 11.00 -25.81
CA GLU A 365 -23.17 11.31 -25.31
C GLU A 365 -23.64 12.71 -25.79
N ASP A 366 -22.71 13.66 -26.00
CA ASP A 366 -22.88 15.04 -26.52
C ASP A 366 -23.75 15.96 -25.66
N LYS A 367 -24.89 15.47 -25.16
CA LYS A 367 -25.94 16.26 -24.51
C LYS A 367 -26.35 15.72 -23.14
N LEU A 368 -26.72 16.65 -22.27
CA LEU A 368 -27.34 16.35 -20.98
C LEU A 368 -28.74 15.73 -21.19
N PRO A 369 -29.18 14.82 -20.30
CA PRO A 369 -30.52 14.24 -20.36
C PRO A 369 -31.58 15.32 -20.08
N LYS A 370 -32.66 15.31 -20.86
CA LYS A 370 -33.79 16.22 -20.69
C LYS A 370 -34.65 15.81 -19.52
N ILE A 371 -34.88 16.74 -18.59
CA ILE A 371 -35.71 16.53 -17.40
C ILE A 371 -37.19 16.63 -17.74
N LYS A 372 -38.03 15.82 -17.08
CA LYS A 372 -39.48 15.78 -17.22
C LYS A 372 -40.17 15.73 -15.86
N ALA A 373 -41.35 16.31 -15.78
CA ALA A 373 -42.25 16.11 -14.65
C ALA A 373 -42.84 14.71 -14.68
N SER A 374 -42.80 13.99 -13.57
CA SER A 374 -43.58 12.75 -13.45
C SER A 374 -45.08 13.06 -13.29
N ALA A 375 -45.92 12.02 -13.42
CA ALA A 375 -47.34 12.15 -13.12
C ALA A 375 -47.59 12.60 -11.66
N GLN A 376 -46.72 12.19 -10.72
CA GLN A 376 -46.82 12.56 -9.30
C GLN A 376 -46.56 14.06 -9.09
N LEU A 377 -45.52 14.61 -9.74
CA LEU A 377 -45.23 16.04 -9.66
C LEU A 377 -46.35 16.88 -10.28
N THR A 378 -46.88 16.43 -11.41
CA THR A 378 -47.98 17.11 -12.11
C THR A 378 -49.23 17.21 -11.22
N ALA A 379 -49.54 16.16 -10.45
CA ALA A 379 -50.69 16.14 -9.55
C ALA A 379 -50.58 17.12 -8.36
N LYS A 380 -49.36 17.49 -7.94
CA LYS A 380 -49.12 18.40 -6.81
C LYS A 380 -48.61 19.79 -7.20
N ALA A 381 -48.42 20.06 -8.49
CA ALA A 381 -47.82 21.30 -9.01
C ALA A 381 -48.52 22.61 -8.57
N SER A 382 -49.82 22.57 -8.31
CA SER A 382 -50.62 23.72 -7.83
C SER A 382 -50.52 23.98 -6.33
N LYS A 383 -49.97 23.03 -5.55
CA LYS A 383 -49.89 23.09 -4.09
C LYS A 383 -48.47 23.31 -3.55
N LEU A 384 -47.48 23.35 -4.43
CA LEU A 384 -46.07 23.53 -4.06
C LEU A 384 -45.80 24.94 -3.52
N LYS A 385 -45.11 24.99 -2.39
CA LYS A 385 -44.58 26.21 -1.76
C LYS A 385 -43.06 26.28 -1.94
N LYS A 386 -42.53 27.48 -1.78
CA LYS A 386 -41.08 27.72 -1.76
C LYS A 386 -40.41 26.80 -0.74
N ASP A 387 -39.27 26.22 -1.12
CA ASP A 387 -38.47 25.32 -0.29
C ASP A 387 -39.13 23.96 0.05
N ASP A 388 -40.25 23.62 -0.61
CA ASP A 388 -40.81 22.27 -0.53
C ASP A 388 -39.78 21.25 -1.03
N LYS A 389 -39.48 20.25 -0.19
CA LYS A 389 -38.62 19.13 -0.58
C LYS A 389 -39.40 18.19 -1.49
N LEU A 390 -38.90 18.02 -2.71
CA LEU A 390 -39.43 17.07 -3.69
C LEU A 390 -38.71 15.72 -3.56
N SER A 391 -39.42 14.64 -3.85
CA SER A 391 -38.85 13.30 -3.92
C SER A 391 -38.25 13.04 -5.29
N ALA A 392 -37.31 12.11 -5.40
CA ALA A 392 -36.75 11.71 -6.68
C ALA A 392 -37.80 11.15 -7.66
N GLU A 393 -38.93 10.64 -7.16
CA GLU A 393 -40.04 10.08 -7.95
C GLU A 393 -40.87 11.16 -8.64
N ASP A 394 -40.72 12.42 -8.23
CA ASP A 394 -41.35 13.58 -8.88
C ASP A 394 -40.72 13.92 -10.23
N ILE A 395 -39.51 13.42 -10.50
CA ILE A 395 -38.68 13.82 -11.63
C ILE A 395 -38.37 12.62 -12.52
N GLU A 396 -38.59 12.74 -13.82
CA GLU A 396 -38.15 11.75 -14.82
C GLU A 396 -37.14 12.38 -15.78
N PHE A 397 -36.44 11.54 -16.54
CA PHE A 397 -35.49 11.99 -17.56
C PHE A 397 -35.73 11.24 -18.86
N GLU A 398 -35.66 11.94 -19.99
CA GLU A 398 -35.78 11.30 -21.29
C GLU A 398 -34.67 10.27 -21.51
N LYS A 399 -35.05 9.08 -22.01
CA LYS A 399 -34.13 8.00 -22.41
C LYS A 399 -33.24 7.47 -21.28
N LEU A 400 -33.55 7.79 -20.02
CA LEU A 400 -32.92 7.18 -18.86
C LEU A 400 -33.90 6.24 -18.16
N THR A 401 -33.40 5.11 -17.65
CA THR A 401 -34.18 4.14 -16.90
C THR A 401 -33.87 4.26 -15.41
N ARG A 402 -34.88 4.52 -14.57
CA ARG A 402 -34.69 4.56 -13.11
C ARG A 402 -34.31 3.18 -12.57
N ASP A 403 -33.37 3.15 -11.63
CA ASP A 403 -32.96 1.94 -10.94
C ASP A 403 -34.05 1.50 -9.94
N ASN A 404 -34.45 0.23 -10.00
CA ASN A 404 -35.50 -0.32 -9.14
C ASN A 404 -35.11 -0.39 -7.66
N SER A 405 -33.80 -0.43 -7.36
CA SER A 405 -33.26 -0.55 -6.00
C SER A 405 -32.88 0.79 -5.38
N ASN A 406 -32.56 1.79 -6.20
CA ASN A 406 -32.23 3.14 -5.76
C ASN A 406 -32.99 4.18 -6.58
N LYS A 407 -34.03 4.77 -5.97
CA LYS A 407 -34.90 5.76 -6.61
C LYS A 407 -34.16 7.01 -7.09
N ASN A 408 -33.00 7.34 -6.51
CA ASN A 408 -32.20 8.51 -6.90
C ASN A 408 -31.31 8.23 -8.12
N LYS A 409 -31.23 6.98 -8.57
CA LYS A 409 -30.32 6.54 -9.62
C LYS A 409 -31.08 6.24 -10.91
N PHE A 410 -30.52 6.68 -12.03
CA PHE A 410 -30.95 6.36 -13.37
C PHE A 410 -29.78 5.78 -14.17
N THR A 411 -30.09 5.00 -15.19
CA THR A 411 -29.11 4.28 -15.98
C THR A 411 -29.40 4.41 -17.46
N LYS A 412 -28.34 4.40 -18.26
CA LYS A 412 -28.41 4.37 -19.73
C LYS A 412 -27.24 3.58 -20.26
N ASP A 413 -27.50 2.68 -21.20
CA ASP A 413 -26.45 1.99 -21.93
C ASP A 413 -26.00 2.86 -23.10
N LEU A 414 -24.68 3.02 -23.22
CA LEU A 414 -24.02 3.74 -24.31
C LEU A 414 -23.12 2.78 -25.07
N ASP A 415 -23.27 2.74 -26.38
CA ASP A 415 -22.37 2.00 -27.27
C ASP A 415 -21.39 2.96 -27.94
N MET A 416 -20.09 2.75 -27.72
CA MET A 416 -19.05 3.60 -28.29
C MET A 416 -18.82 3.30 -29.78
N ASN A 417 -19.06 2.07 -30.25
CA ASN A 417 -18.90 1.62 -31.63
C ASN A 417 -19.88 0.48 -31.95
N GLY A 418 -20.46 0.44 -33.15
CA GLY A 418 -21.47 -0.57 -33.59
C GLY A 418 -21.01 -2.04 -33.71
N GLY A 419 -20.08 -2.49 -32.86
CA GLY A 419 -19.64 -3.86 -32.69
C GLY A 419 -19.05 -4.03 -31.27
N THR A 420 -19.62 -4.95 -30.49
CA THR A 420 -19.27 -5.21 -29.08
C THR A 420 -17.80 -5.64 -28.89
N PRO A 421 -17.13 -5.29 -27.76
CA PRO A 421 -17.72 -4.88 -26.49
C PRO A 421 -17.15 -3.58 -25.91
N ASN A 422 -17.50 -2.43 -26.50
CA ASN A 422 -17.33 -1.13 -25.84
C ASN A 422 -18.68 -0.54 -25.40
N LYS A 423 -19.50 -1.37 -24.75
CA LYS A 423 -20.74 -0.95 -24.11
C LYS A 423 -20.44 -0.47 -22.70
N TYR A 424 -20.86 0.75 -22.40
CA TYR A 424 -20.72 1.38 -21.09
C TYR A 424 -22.09 1.64 -20.48
N LYS A 425 -22.20 1.44 -19.18
CA LYS A 425 -23.41 1.81 -18.43
C LYS A 425 -23.18 3.15 -17.73
N LEU A 426 -23.84 4.17 -18.24
CA LEU A 426 -23.90 5.49 -17.65
C LEU A 426 -24.82 5.44 -16.44
N ILE A 427 -24.36 6.03 -15.34
CA ILE A 427 -25.11 6.17 -14.09
C ILE A 427 -25.32 7.66 -13.84
N TYR A 428 -26.59 8.06 -13.79
CA TYR A 428 -27.02 9.41 -13.44
C TYR A 428 -27.66 9.37 -12.06
N GLU A 429 -27.09 10.04 -11.06
CA GLU A 429 -27.56 10.01 -9.68
C GLU A 429 -27.95 11.41 -9.19
N ILE A 430 -29.10 11.54 -8.54
CA ILE A 430 -29.53 12.78 -7.88
C ILE A 430 -28.70 12.97 -6.61
N MET A 431 -27.93 14.06 -6.56
CA MET A 431 -26.99 14.36 -5.48
C MET A 431 -27.51 15.50 -4.61
N GLY A 432 -28.29 15.19 -3.58
CA GLY A 432 -28.79 16.16 -2.61
C GLY A 432 -30.30 16.45 -2.75
N ASP A 433 -30.74 17.56 -2.15
CA ASP A 433 -32.15 17.94 -2.13
C ASP A 433 -32.62 18.48 -3.48
N ILE A 434 -33.81 18.05 -3.91
CA ILE A 434 -34.53 18.64 -5.04
C ILE A 434 -35.32 19.84 -4.53
N THR A 435 -35.06 21.00 -5.09
CA THR A 435 -35.56 22.27 -4.55
C THR A 435 -36.44 23.01 -5.56
N TYR A 436 -37.56 23.54 -5.08
CA TYR A 436 -38.41 24.46 -5.83
C TYR A 436 -38.18 25.89 -5.35
N ASP A 437 -37.84 26.80 -6.27
CA ASP A 437 -37.52 28.20 -5.97
C ASP A 437 -38.72 29.03 -5.49
N GLY A 438 -39.92 28.43 -5.48
CA GLY A 438 -41.17 29.03 -5.05
C GLY A 438 -41.93 29.76 -6.16
N ILE A 439 -41.31 29.96 -7.33
CA ILE A 439 -41.83 30.81 -8.39
C ILE A 439 -41.94 30.06 -9.72
N LYS A 440 -40.84 29.49 -10.22
CA LYS A 440 -40.78 28.92 -11.56
C LYS A 440 -39.97 27.64 -11.69
N ASN A 441 -38.92 27.43 -10.92
CA ASN A 441 -37.94 26.39 -11.26
C ASN A 441 -37.81 25.33 -10.18
N ILE A 442 -37.75 24.07 -10.63
CA ILE A 442 -37.23 22.97 -9.83
C ILE A 442 -35.79 22.71 -10.26
N SER A 443 -34.88 22.74 -9.29
CA SER A 443 -33.47 22.43 -9.48
C SER A 443 -33.16 21.03 -8.98
N VAL A 444 -32.61 20.19 -9.85
CA VAL A 444 -32.22 18.82 -9.56
C VAL A 444 -30.70 18.68 -9.73
N PRO A 445 -29.93 18.61 -8.64
CA PRO A 445 -28.49 18.35 -8.72
C PRO A 445 -28.24 16.90 -9.14
N MET A 446 -27.46 16.71 -10.20
CA MET A 446 -27.18 15.42 -10.84
C MET A 446 -25.68 15.16 -10.93
N ARG A 447 -25.30 13.90 -10.82
CA ARG A 447 -23.96 13.39 -11.08
C ARG A 447 -23.99 12.29 -12.11
N LEU A 448 -23.25 12.47 -13.20
CA LEU A 448 -22.99 11.44 -14.20
C LEU A 448 -21.67 10.72 -13.88
N SER A 449 -21.71 9.39 -13.87
CA SER A 449 -20.55 8.50 -13.74
C SER A 449 -20.72 7.28 -14.64
N VAL A 450 -19.69 6.44 -14.75
CA VAL A 450 -19.72 5.21 -15.54
C VAL A 450 -19.41 4.02 -14.63
N GLU A 451 -20.26 2.98 -14.67
CA GLU A 451 -20.19 1.85 -13.72
C GLU A 451 -18.83 1.13 -13.71
N SER A 452 -18.21 1.00 -14.88
CA SER A 452 -16.95 0.28 -15.06
C SER A 452 -15.69 1.12 -14.84
N LEU A 453 -15.80 2.44 -14.62
CA LEU A 453 -14.67 3.35 -14.45
C LEU A 453 -14.47 3.74 -12.98
N GLY A 454 -13.28 4.29 -12.67
CA GLY A 454 -12.97 4.80 -11.32
C GLY A 454 -13.98 5.85 -10.83
N LYS A 455 -14.47 5.70 -9.59
CA LYS A 455 -15.50 6.57 -8.99
C LYS A 455 -15.14 8.06 -8.87
N ARG A 456 -13.86 8.41 -8.99
CA ARG A 456 -13.39 9.79 -9.01
C ARG A 456 -13.70 10.52 -10.32
N HIS A 457 -14.06 9.79 -11.38
CA HIS A 457 -14.38 10.34 -12.69
C HIS A 457 -15.89 10.55 -12.79
N TYR A 458 -16.30 11.80 -12.71
CA TYR A 458 -17.71 12.18 -12.78
C TYR A 458 -17.90 13.58 -13.38
N TYR A 459 -19.13 13.85 -13.79
CA TYR A 459 -19.60 15.15 -14.27
C TYR A 459 -20.82 15.59 -13.45
N ASP A 460 -20.66 16.67 -12.70
CA ASP A 460 -21.74 17.26 -11.91
C ASP A 460 -22.46 18.34 -12.73
N PHE A 461 -23.79 18.32 -12.71
CA PHE A 461 -24.63 19.32 -13.37
C PHE A 461 -25.95 19.51 -12.62
N THR A 462 -26.64 20.60 -12.92
CA THR A 462 -27.99 20.85 -12.39
C THR A 462 -28.98 20.83 -13.55
N SER A 463 -29.97 19.96 -13.45
CA SER A 463 -31.12 19.98 -14.37
C SER A 463 -32.18 20.92 -13.82
N ILE A 464 -32.75 21.74 -14.70
CA ILE A 464 -33.75 22.75 -14.33
C ILE A 464 -35.06 22.41 -15.05
N LEU A 465 -36.11 22.16 -14.27
CA LEU A 465 -37.45 21.97 -14.79
C LEU A 465 -38.27 23.25 -14.58
N GLU A 466 -38.64 23.90 -15.68
CA GLU A 466 -39.34 25.18 -15.67
C GLU A 466 -40.87 24.97 -15.57
N LYS A 467 -41.51 25.79 -14.73
CA LYS A 467 -42.96 25.93 -14.63
C LYS A 467 -43.40 27.06 -15.53
N LYS A 468 -44.27 26.75 -16.50
CA LYS A 468 -45.00 27.75 -17.27
C LYS A 468 -46.47 27.72 -16.87
N GLU A 469 -46.98 28.90 -16.54
CA GLU A 469 -48.32 29.07 -15.96
C GLU A 469 -48.53 28.19 -14.71
N SER A 470 -49.25 27.08 -14.85
CA SER A 470 -49.62 26.15 -13.77
C SER A 470 -49.05 24.74 -13.94
N LYS A 471 -48.25 24.49 -14.98
CA LYS A 471 -47.69 23.16 -15.29
C LYS A 471 -46.17 23.22 -15.43
N PHE A 472 -45.51 22.13 -15.05
CA PHE A 472 -44.10 21.93 -15.35
C PHE A 472 -43.99 21.37 -16.76
N GLU A 473 -43.27 22.08 -17.62
CA GLU A 473 -43.02 21.64 -18.99
C GLU A 473 -41.76 20.77 -19.03
N SER A 474 -41.78 19.72 -19.85
CA SER A 474 -40.56 18.96 -20.12
C SER A 474 -39.49 19.88 -20.70
N ASP A 475 -38.24 19.69 -20.30
CA ASP A 475 -37.14 20.44 -20.87
C ASP A 475 -36.99 20.09 -22.36
N ASN A 476 -36.94 21.13 -23.19
CA ASN A 476 -36.79 21.00 -24.63
C ASN A 476 -35.39 21.47 -25.09
N LYS A 477 -34.58 22.06 -24.20
CA LYS A 477 -33.26 22.60 -24.52
C LYS A 477 -32.25 21.46 -24.70
N ASP A 478 -31.47 21.55 -25.76
CA ASP A 478 -30.35 20.64 -26.01
C ASP A 478 -29.08 21.22 -25.38
N LEU A 479 -28.91 21.00 -24.07
CA LEU A 479 -27.71 21.46 -23.34
C LEU A 479 -26.56 20.47 -23.55
N LYS A 480 -25.41 20.98 -24.02
CA LYS A 480 -24.20 20.17 -24.21
C LYS A 480 -23.38 20.03 -22.93
N PHE A 481 -22.59 18.98 -22.83
CA PHE A 481 -21.54 18.89 -21.80
C PHE A 481 -20.50 20.01 -21.98
N ASN A 482 -20.05 20.62 -20.89
CA ASN A 482 -18.92 21.55 -20.91
C ASN A 482 -17.60 20.74 -20.84
N LEU A 483 -17.05 20.44 -22.02
CA LEU A 483 -15.85 19.62 -22.15
C LEU A 483 -14.54 20.41 -21.96
N ASP A 484 -14.59 21.75 -21.90
CA ASP A 484 -13.40 22.59 -21.73
C ASP A 484 -12.69 22.33 -20.39
N LYS A 485 -13.44 21.85 -19.39
CA LYS A 485 -12.92 21.46 -18.07
C LYS A 485 -12.35 20.04 -18.03
N TYR A 486 -12.43 19.31 -19.14
CA TYR A 486 -12.11 17.89 -19.24
C TYR A 486 -11.05 17.64 -20.33
N PRO A 487 -9.77 17.99 -20.06
CA PRO A 487 -8.70 17.82 -21.04
C PRO A 487 -8.54 16.37 -21.51
N LYS A 488 -8.21 16.18 -22.79
CA LYS A 488 -7.92 14.85 -23.36
C LYS A 488 -6.46 14.42 -23.22
N THR A 489 -5.60 15.35 -22.84
CA THR A 489 -4.16 15.16 -22.69
C THR A 489 -3.67 15.95 -21.47
N VAL A 490 -2.56 15.52 -20.89
CA VAL A 490 -1.85 16.26 -19.85
C VAL A 490 -0.74 17.07 -20.50
N ASN A 491 -0.77 18.39 -20.34
CA ASN A 491 0.36 19.24 -20.74
C ASN A 491 1.46 19.13 -19.67
N MET A 492 2.59 18.54 -20.04
CA MET A 492 3.74 18.30 -19.16
C MET A 492 4.68 19.52 -19.04
N ILE A 493 4.31 20.68 -19.61
CA ILE A 493 5.12 21.90 -19.55
C ILE A 493 4.81 22.68 -18.27
N LYS A 494 5.87 23.06 -17.57
CA LYS A 494 5.84 23.98 -16.43
C LYS A 494 7.11 24.82 -16.41
N ASP A 495 6.97 26.13 -16.18
CA ASP A 495 8.09 27.07 -16.07
C ASP A 495 9.06 27.00 -17.27
N ASN A 496 8.51 26.85 -18.48
CA ASN A 496 9.24 26.68 -19.74
C ASN A 496 10.19 25.45 -19.76
N LYS A 497 9.82 24.39 -19.03
CA LYS A 497 10.52 23.09 -19.02
C LYS A 497 9.48 21.98 -19.08
N ILE A 498 9.90 20.78 -19.48
CA ILE A 498 9.10 19.58 -19.28
C ILE A 498 9.34 19.07 -17.87
N ASP A 499 8.24 18.93 -17.12
CA ASP A 499 8.16 18.33 -15.79
C ASP A 499 7.14 17.20 -15.88
N ALA A 500 7.59 16.07 -16.42
CA ALA A 500 6.74 14.92 -16.73
C ALA A 500 6.80 13.92 -15.58
N ALA A 501 5.63 13.51 -15.10
CA ALA A 501 5.54 12.45 -14.11
C ALA A 501 4.31 11.54 -14.32
N TYR A 502 4.51 10.25 -14.07
CA TYR A 502 3.47 9.29 -13.78
C TYR A 502 3.62 8.84 -12.33
N VAL A 503 2.50 8.72 -11.61
CA VAL A 503 2.50 8.47 -10.17
C VAL A 503 1.49 7.40 -9.79
N ILE A 504 1.80 6.64 -8.74
CA ILE A 504 0.88 5.74 -8.05
C ILE A 504 0.87 6.12 -6.57
N LYS A 505 -0.24 6.69 -6.10
CA LYS A 505 -0.43 7.04 -4.69
C LYS A 505 -0.83 5.78 -3.92
N ILE A 506 0.09 5.28 -3.11
CA ILE A 506 -0.12 4.07 -2.31
C ILE A 506 -0.74 4.49 -0.97
N ALA A 507 -2.07 4.43 -0.88
CA ALA A 507 -2.81 4.86 0.30
C ALA A 507 -4.09 4.02 0.52
N PRO A 508 -4.57 3.87 1.77
CA PRO A 508 -5.88 3.25 2.01
C PRO A 508 -7.03 4.13 1.50
N LEU A 509 -8.16 3.50 1.21
CA LEU A 509 -9.44 4.17 0.97
C LEU A 509 -10.23 4.28 2.26
N PHE A 510 -10.98 5.37 2.40
CA PHE A 510 -11.93 5.54 3.48
C PHE A 510 -13.32 5.09 3.04
N VAL A 511 -13.78 3.97 3.58
CA VAL A 511 -15.08 3.36 3.26
C VAL A 511 -15.99 3.41 4.47
N SER A 512 -17.19 3.96 4.30
CA SER A 512 -18.23 3.93 5.33
C SER A 512 -18.96 2.61 5.26
N ASN A 513 -18.88 1.82 6.35
CA ASN A 513 -19.55 0.54 6.47
C ASN A 513 -20.47 0.57 7.70
N LYS A 514 -21.64 -0.07 7.60
CA LYS A 514 -22.49 -0.32 8.75
C LYS A 514 -21.84 -1.39 9.62
N GLN A 515 -21.67 -1.10 10.90
CA GLN A 515 -21.07 -2.01 11.88
C GLN A 515 -21.84 -2.01 13.17
N LYS A 516 -21.85 -3.15 13.85
CA LYS A 516 -22.41 -3.23 15.19
C LYS A 516 -21.43 -2.61 16.19
N ASP A 517 -21.90 -1.66 16.99
CA ASP A 517 -21.15 -1.12 18.10
C ASP A 517 -20.98 -2.16 19.23
N LYS A 518 -20.34 -1.75 20.33
CA LYS A 518 -20.10 -2.63 21.49
C LYS A 518 -21.40 -3.14 22.15
N ASP A 519 -22.53 -2.49 21.87
CA ASP A 519 -23.86 -2.78 22.39
C ASP A 519 -24.77 -3.47 21.35
N GLY A 520 -24.23 -3.78 20.15
CA GLY A 520 -24.92 -4.48 19.08
C GLY A 520 -25.75 -3.61 18.14
N LYS A 521 -25.72 -2.28 18.26
CA LYS A 521 -26.44 -1.35 17.38
C LYS A 521 -25.68 -1.08 16.09
N GLU A 522 -26.38 -1.03 14.96
CA GLU A 522 -25.77 -0.64 13.68
C GLU A 522 -25.42 0.85 13.69
N ILE A 523 -24.12 1.14 13.76
CA ILE A 523 -23.54 2.45 13.54
C ILE A 523 -22.84 2.47 12.18
N GLU A 524 -23.04 3.54 11.41
CA GLU A 524 -22.25 3.76 10.21
C GLU A 524 -20.91 4.36 10.62
N LYS A 525 -19.83 3.60 10.42
CA LYS A 525 -18.48 4.02 10.78
C LYS A 525 -17.58 3.93 9.57
N GLY A 526 -16.93 5.05 9.27
CA GLY A 526 -15.89 5.11 8.26
C GLY A 526 -14.63 4.39 8.71
N LYS A 527 -14.08 3.56 7.83
CA LYS A 527 -12.85 2.81 8.07
C LYS A 527 -11.86 2.99 6.93
N LEU A 528 -10.58 3.04 7.30
CA LEU A 528 -9.47 2.93 6.37
C LEU A 528 -9.28 1.45 5.99
N THR A 529 -9.28 1.16 4.69
CA THR A 529 -9.10 -0.20 4.15
C THR A 529 -8.32 -0.17 2.84
N LEU A 530 -7.68 -1.30 2.52
CA LEU A 530 -7.09 -1.54 1.20
C LEU A 530 -8.08 -2.23 0.25
N ASP A 531 -9.30 -2.53 0.70
CA ASP A 531 -10.33 -3.11 -0.16
C ASP A 531 -10.69 -2.15 -1.31
N LYS A 532 -10.97 -2.72 -2.49
CA LYS A 532 -11.27 -1.96 -3.73
C LYS A 532 -10.10 -1.10 -4.20
N THR A 533 -8.88 -1.46 -3.83
CA THR A 533 -7.64 -0.92 -4.38
C THR A 533 -6.90 -1.99 -5.20
N PRO A 534 -5.97 -1.61 -6.09
CA PRO A 534 -5.10 -2.59 -6.77
C PRO A 534 -4.31 -3.47 -5.79
N TRP A 535 -4.03 -2.96 -4.59
CA TRP A 535 -3.27 -3.63 -3.54
C TRP A 535 -4.15 -4.29 -2.46
N GLU A 536 -5.41 -4.62 -2.79
CA GLU A 536 -6.27 -5.45 -1.92
C GLU A 536 -5.66 -6.84 -1.70
N LYS A 537 -4.99 -7.40 -2.72
CA LYS A 537 -4.44 -8.76 -2.68
C LYS A 537 -3.20 -8.87 -1.77
N PRO A 538 -3.03 -10.00 -1.05
CA PRO A 538 -1.88 -10.21 -0.17
C PRO A 538 -0.52 -10.07 -0.86
N GLU A 539 -0.41 -10.44 -2.14
CA GLU A 539 0.83 -10.35 -2.91
C GLU A 539 1.27 -8.89 -3.09
N GLU A 540 0.33 -7.99 -3.42
CA GLU A 540 0.62 -6.57 -3.57
C GLU A 540 0.87 -5.89 -2.22
N GLN A 541 0.13 -6.29 -1.17
CA GLN A 541 0.44 -5.85 0.20
C GLN A 541 1.86 -6.29 0.63
N SER A 542 2.31 -7.46 0.19
CA SER A 542 3.66 -7.97 0.42
C SER A 542 4.72 -7.07 -0.22
N LYS A 543 4.52 -6.62 -1.47
CA LYS A 543 5.43 -5.68 -2.14
C LYS A 543 5.55 -4.36 -1.38
N ILE A 544 4.41 -3.77 -0.98
CA ILE A 544 4.39 -2.52 -0.21
C ILE A 544 5.11 -2.71 1.14
N ALA A 545 4.81 -3.80 1.86
CA ALA A 545 5.45 -4.09 3.14
C ALA A 545 6.96 -4.32 2.98
N ASN A 546 7.40 -5.01 1.92
CA ASN A 546 8.81 -5.23 1.61
C ASN A 546 9.55 -3.89 1.41
N HIS A 547 8.96 -2.96 0.65
CA HIS A 547 9.54 -1.62 0.49
C HIS A 547 9.68 -0.92 1.86
N ILE A 548 8.63 -0.92 2.68
CA ILE A 548 8.64 -0.28 4.00
C ILE A 548 9.73 -0.86 4.90
N VAL A 549 9.81 -2.18 5.02
CA VAL A 549 10.80 -2.81 5.92
C VAL A 549 12.22 -2.59 5.43
N VAL A 550 12.48 -2.63 4.13
CA VAL A 550 13.82 -2.38 3.55
C VAL A 550 14.23 -0.91 3.67
N SER A 551 13.27 0.01 3.54
CA SER A 551 13.51 1.45 3.69
C SER A 551 13.81 1.83 5.14
N LYS A 552 13.00 1.34 6.10
CA LYS A 552 13.13 1.65 7.53
C LYS A 552 14.15 0.81 8.29
N GLY A 553 14.40 -0.43 7.86
CA GLY A 553 15.40 -1.33 8.44
C GLY A 553 15.28 -1.45 9.96
N ASN A 554 16.39 -1.17 10.66
CA ASN A 554 16.51 -1.32 12.11
C ASN A 554 15.55 -0.40 12.91
N GLU A 555 15.13 0.75 12.37
CA GLU A 555 14.18 1.65 13.04
C GLU A 555 12.85 0.93 13.30
N LEU A 556 12.28 0.34 12.24
CA LEU A 556 11.03 -0.41 12.32
C LEU A 556 11.21 -1.69 13.14
N PHE A 557 12.34 -2.37 13.03
CA PHE A 557 12.60 -3.58 13.82
C PHE A 557 12.57 -3.29 15.33
N ARG A 558 13.10 -2.15 15.79
CA ARG A 558 13.03 -1.75 17.21
C ARG A 558 11.60 -1.50 17.67
N GLU A 559 10.79 -0.82 16.87
CA GLU A 559 9.35 -0.64 17.14
C GLU A 559 8.63 -1.99 17.26
N VAL A 560 8.90 -2.90 16.32
CA VAL A 560 8.32 -4.24 16.29
C VAL A 560 8.76 -5.06 17.49
N ASN A 561 10.03 -4.97 17.89
CA ASN A 561 10.58 -5.68 19.03
C ASN A 561 9.93 -5.22 20.34
N LYS A 562 9.73 -3.89 20.49
CA LYS A 562 8.97 -3.34 21.61
C LYS A 562 7.54 -3.87 21.62
N TYR A 563 6.87 -3.89 20.46
CA TYR A 563 5.53 -4.46 20.34
C TYR A 563 5.49 -5.95 20.74
N ILE A 564 6.46 -6.75 20.30
CA ILE A 564 6.58 -8.17 20.66
C ILE A 564 6.70 -8.33 22.18
N GLN A 565 7.52 -7.50 22.82
CA GLN A 565 7.73 -7.57 24.26
C GLN A 565 6.50 -7.15 25.06
N ASP A 566 5.90 -6.04 24.68
CA ASP A 566 4.81 -5.43 25.43
C ASP A 566 3.50 -6.19 25.22
N ASN A 567 3.30 -6.83 24.04
CA ASN A 567 1.98 -7.33 23.64
C ASN A 567 1.92 -8.82 23.26
N LEU A 568 3.03 -9.44 22.84
CA LEU A 568 3.05 -10.85 22.39
C LEU A 568 3.52 -11.81 23.49
N GLY A 569 3.91 -11.29 24.65
CA GLY A 569 4.23 -12.06 25.85
C GLY A 569 5.63 -12.68 25.87
N ILE A 570 6.53 -12.20 25.00
CA ILE A 570 7.93 -12.62 24.96
C ILE A 570 8.76 -11.56 25.66
N LYS A 571 9.37 -11.84 26.81
CA LYS A 571 10.12 -10.82 27.57
C LYS A 571 11.63 -10.99 27.42
N LEU A 572 12.35 -9.88 27.25
CA LEU A 572 13.81 -9.83 27.26
C LEU A 572 14.34 -9.42 28.64
N LYS A 573 14.14 -10.28 29.63
CA LYS A 573 14.56 -10.05 31.02
C LYS A 573 15.16 -11.32 31.60
N ASP A 574 15.82 -11.17 32.75
CA ASP A 574 16.39 -12.29 33.50
C ASP A 574 17.52 -13.01 32.72
N PHE A 575 18.24 -12.27 31.86
CA PHE A 575 19.44 -12.71 31.13
C PHE A 575 20.72 -12.24 31.80
N ASP A 576 21.85 -12.82 31.38
CA ASP A 576 23.18 -12.34 31.76
C ASP A 576 23.32 -10.83 31.49
N PRO A 577 23.93 -10.03 32.40
CA PRO A 577 24.08 -8.59 32.23
C PRO A 577 24.72 -8.18 30.90
N VAL A 578 25.64 -8.99 30.36
CA VAL A 578 26.31 -8.71 29.08
C VAL A 578 25.33 -8.86 27.91
N ILE A 579 24.47 -9.88 27.93
CA ILE A 579 23.41 -10.07 26.93
C ILE A 579 22.40 -8.93 27.00
N LEU A 580 22.02 -8.50 28.21
CA LEU A 580 21.14 -7.35 28.40
C LEU A 580 21.79 -6.06 27.89
N ASP A 581 23.09 -5.86 28.08
CA ASP A 581 23.81 -4.71 27.56
C ASP A 581 23.85 -4.71 26.02
N ILE A 582 24.05 -5.87 25.39
CA ILE A 582 23.94 -6.04 23.93
C ILE A 582 22.55 -5.63 23.44
N PHE A 583 21.48 -6.11 24.10
CA PHE A 583 20.11 -5.72 23.76
C PHE A 583 19.84 -4.22 23.93
N LYS A 584 20.41 -3.57 24.96
CA LYS A 584 20.32 -2.11 25.12
C LYS A 584 21.01 -1.38 23.97
N GLN A 585 22.22 -1.80 23.61
CA GLN A 585 22.99 -1.17 22.53
C GLN A 585 22.30 -1.31 21.18
N GLU A 586 21.64 -2.45 20.93
CA GLU A 586 20.84 -2.68 19.73
C GLU A 586 19.47 -1.95 19.75
N GLY A 587 19.08 -1.36 20.89
CA GLY A 587 17.80 -0.67 21.09
C GLY A 587 16.61 -1.63 21.21
N LEU A 588 16.86 -2.84 21.71
CA LEU A 588 15.84 -3.87 21.90
C LEU A 588 15.18 -3.80 23.27
N ILE A 589 15.81 -3.23 24.29
CA ILE A 589 15.23 -3.04 25.63
C ILE A 589 15.39 -1.61 26.15
#